data_AF-A0A6C0EPR8-F1
#
_entry.id   AF-A0A6C0EPR8-F1
#
_cell.length_a   1.000
_cell.length_b   1.000
_cell.length_c   1.000
_cell.angle_alpha   90.00
_cell.angle_beta   90.00
_cell.angle_gamma   90.00
#
_symmetry.space_group_name_H-M   'P 1'
#
loop_
_entity.id
_entity.type
_entity.pdbx_description
1 polymer ?
#
loop_
_entity_poly.entity_id
_entity_poly.type
_entity_poly.pdbx_seq_one_letter_code
_entity_poly.pdbx_strand_id
1 'polypeptide(L)'
;MKYTTKNKNKNPKNKTKKIFLFNPRNPKKSFDVYIDKNPRDTIHIKYTTVEDVKNTIDKLEKLYKNKKYTHKRIWQVGMIMNVRLKVLRNKKPKQYALANKYFTFLGKRTKLEEKSRYNFSFEDYKNGV
;
A
#
# COMPACT_ATOMS: atom_id res chain seq x y z
N MET A 1 36.01 -24.70 -17.12
CA MET A 1 35.07 -25.41 -16.21
C MET A 1 33.64 -25.03 -16.59
N LYS A 2 32.83 -25.97 -17.09
CA LYS A 2 31.43 -25.72 -17.49
C LYS A 2 30.51 -26.14 -16.34
N TYR A 3 29.77 -25.22 -15.75
CA TYR A 3 28.81 -25.52 -14.69
C TYR A 3 27.46 -25.92 -15.32
N THR A 4 27.08 -27.19 -15.22
CA THR A 4 25.76 -27.68 -15.62
C THR A 4 24.78 -27.58 -14.45
N THR A 5 23.88 -26.62 -14.47
CA THR A 5 22.75 -26.53 -13.52
C THR A 5 21.62 -27.49 -13.93
N LYS A 6 21.43 -28.57 -13.17
CA LYS A 6 20.27 -29.48 -13.31
C LYS A 6 18.98 -28.72 -12.98
N ASN A 7 18.13 -28.52 -13.98
CA ASN A 7 16.82 -27.88 -13.85
C ASN A 7 15.85 -28.87 -13.17
N LYS A 8 15.53 -28.68 -11.88
CA LYS A 8 14.50 -29.45 -11.19
C LYS A 8 13.12 -28.90 -11.57
N ASN A 9 12.41 -29.59 -12.46
CA ASN A 9 10.98 -29.35 -12.73
C ASN A 9 10.19 -29.45 -11.42
N LYS A 10 9.76 -28.30 -10.87
CA LYS A 10 8.82 -28.25 -9.75
C LYS A 10 7.41 -28.22 -10.34
N ASN A 11 6.66 -29.31 -10.17
CA ASN A 11 5.23 -29.35 -10.49
C ASN A 11 4.50 -28.21 -9.77
N PRO A 12 3.59 -27.48 -10.45
CA PRO A 12 2.83 -26.41 -9.83
C PRO A 12 1.86 -27.00 -8.80
N LYS A 13 2.17 -26.85 -7.51
CA LYS A 13 1.23 -27.23 -6.44
C LYS A 13 -0.03 -26.36 -6.56
N ASN A 14 -1.19 -27.00 -6.68
CA ASN A 14 -2.50 -26.37 -6.66
C ASN A 14 -2.61 -25.39 -5.49
N LYS A 15 -2.72 -24.09 -5.80
CA LYS A 15 -2.86 -23.04 -4.78
C LYS A 15 -4.25 -23.19 -4.15
N THR A 16 -4.30 -23.74 -2.94
CA THR A 16 -5.52 -23.73 -2.12
C THR A 16 -6.00 -22.29 -1.92
N LYS A 17 -7.29 -22.03 -2.15
CA LYS A 17 -7.90 -20.72 -1.89
C LYS A 17 -7.64 -20.35 -0.44
N LYS A 18 -6.83 -19.31 -0.20
CA LYS A 18 -6.48 -18.84 1.15
C LYS A 18 -7.68 -18.09 1.71
N ILE A 19 -8.51 -18.78 2.47
CA ILE A 19 -9.61 -18.17 3.22
C ILE A 19 -9.00 -17.52 4.46
N PHE A 20 -9.38 -16.26 4.73
CA PHE A 20 -8.92 -15.49 5.88
C PHE A 20 -9.22 -16.26 7.17
N LEU A 21 -8.19 -16.66 7.91
CA LEU A 21 -8.35 -17.34 9.18
C LEU A 21 -7.62 -16.52 10.25
N PHE A 22 -8.33 -15.58 10.87
CA PHE A 22 -7.87 -14.97 12.12
C PHE A 22 -8.09 -15.99 13.24
N ASN A 23 -7.00 -16.50 13.82
CA ASN A 23 -7.05 -17.47 14.90
C ASN A 23 -6.72 -16.77 16.24
N PRO A 24 -7.72 -16.43 17.06
CA PRO A 24 -7.52 -15.69 18.31
C PRO A 24 -6.72 -16.48 19.36
N ARG A 25 -6.70 -17.81 19.28
CA ARG A 25 -5.99 -18.67 20.24
C ARG A 25 -4.52 -18.90 19.87
N ASN A 26 -4.17 -18.76 18.59
CA ASN A 26 -2.79 -18.89 18.14
C ASN A 26 -2.52 -17.92 16.96
N PRO A 27 -2.06 -16.68 17.26
CA PRO A 27 -1.78 -15.68 16.26
C PRO A 27 -0.80 -16.14 15.17
N LYS A 28 0.14 -17.06 15.49
CA LYS A 28 1.11 -17.62 14.52
C LYS A 28 0.47 -18.50 13.44
N LYS A 29 -0.77 -18.98 13.66
CA LYS A 29 -1.56 -19.74 12.67
C LYS A 29 -2.44 -18.85 11.79
N SER A 30 -2.52 -17.55 12.09
CA SER A 30 -3.28 -16.61 11.26
C SER A 30 -2.53 -16.34 9.96
N PHE A 31 -3.23 -16.33 8.82
CA PHE A 31 -2.60 -15.97 7.56
C PHE A 31 -2.05 -14.54 7.62
N ASP A 32 -0.77 -14.40 7.34
CA ASP A 32 -0.12 -13.09 7.22
C ASP A 32 -0.69 -12.42 5.96
N VAL A 33 -1.44 -11.33 6.16
CA VAL A 33 -2.13 -10.58 5.09
C VAL A 33 -1.14 -9.99 4.07
N TYR A 34 0.17 -10.06 4.36
CA TYR A 34 1.27 -9.45 3.61
C TYR A 34 2.47 -10.39 3.38
N ILE A 35 2.21 -11.63 2.93
CA ILE A 35 3.25 -12.68 2.79
C ILE A 35 4.34 -12.40 1.74
N ASP A 36 4.14 -11.50 0.78
CA ASP A 36 5.30 -11.10 -0.04
C ASP A 36 6.21 -10.14 0.75
N LYS A 37 7.04 -10.77 1.58
CA LYS A 37 8.04 -10.16 2.46
C LYS A 37 9.30 -9.77 1.70
N ASN A 38 9.24 -9.62 0.38
CA ASN A 38 10.40 -9.15 -0.36
C ASN A 38 10.70 -7.70 0.09
N PRO A 39 11.80 -7.45 0.81
CA PRO A 39 12.10 -6.13 1.34
C PRO A 39 12.28 -5.10 0.21
N ARG A 40 12.59 -5.55 -1.02
CA ARG A 40 12.73 -4.71 -2.21
C ARG A 40 11.43 -4.00 -2.61
N ASP A 41 10.27 -4.59 -2.31
CA ASP A 41 8.97 -4.01 -2.64
C ASP A 41 8.44 -3.06 -1.55
N THR A 42 9.23 -2.84 -0.50
CA THR A 42 8.89 -1.93 0.61
C THR A 42 9.19 -0.49 0.23
N ILE A 43 8.15 0.36 0.23
CA ILE A 43 8.32 1.80 0.08
C ILE A 43 8.62 2.36 1.47
N HIS A 44 9.83 2.89 1.67
CA HIS A 44 10.19 3.58 2.90
C HIS A 44 9.35 4.85 3.06
N ILE A 45 8.78 5.06 4.26
CA ILE A 45 7.93 6.21 4.57
C ILE A 45 8.51 6.93 5.77
N LYS A 46 8.73 8.24 5.64
CA LYS A 46 9.11 9.14 6.73
C LYS A 46 7.89 9.94 7.18
N TYR A 47 7.83 10.22 8.48
CA TYR A 47 6.73 10.98 9.12
C TYR A 47 7.24 12.10 10.03
N THR A 48 8.49 12.51 9.84
CA THR A 48 9.13 13.48 10.73
C THR A 48 8.48 14.84 10.55
N THR A 49 8.43 15.31 9.30
CA THR A 49 7.85 16.60 8.91
C THR A 49 6.56 16.42 8.12
N VAL A 50 5.81 17.51 7.92
CA VAL A 50 4.65 17.51 7.00
C VAL A 50 5.12 17.28 5.55
N GLU A 51 6.28 17.84 5.20
CA GLU A 51 6.89 17.71 3.88
C GLU A 51 7.25 16.26 3.55
N ASP A 52 7.72 15.47 4.53
CA ASP A 52 7.97 14.04 4.34
C ASP A 52 6.70 13.27 3.92
N VAL A 53 5.57 13.61 4.55
CA VAL A 53 4.28 12.97 4.25
C VAL A 53 3.79 13.39 2.86
N LYS A 54 3.92 14.67 2.53
CA LYS A 54 3.58 15.20 1.19
C LYS A 54 4.42 14.52 0.11
N ASN A 55 5.75 14.48 0.27
CA ASN A 55 6.65 13.79 -0.65
C ASN A 55 6.34 12.30 -0.81
N THR A 56 5.92 11.64 0.28
CA THR A 56 5.47 10.25 0.21
C THR A 56 4.20 10.12 -0.65
N ILE A 57 3.21 10.98 -0.44
CA ILE A 57 1.96 11.00 -1.23
C ILE A 57 2.28 11.24 -2.70
N ASP A 58 3.10 12.25 -3.01
CA ASP A 58 3.48 12.58 -4.38
C ASP A 58 4.20 11.41 -5.07
N LYS A 59 5.08 10.72 -4.33
CA LYS A 59 5.73 9.50 -4.82
C LYS A 59 4.72 8.40 -5.11
N LEU A 60 3.73 8.19 -4.24
CA LEU A 60 2.68 7.18 -4.46
C LEU A 60 1.82 7.50 -5.67
N GLU A 61 1.43 8.77 -5.85
CA GLU A 61 0.67 9.22 -7.00
C GLU A 61 1.47 9.03 -8.30
N LYS A 62 2.75 9.43 -8.33
CA LYS A 62 3.62 9.19 -9.50
C LYS A 62 3.72 7.70 -9.84
N LEU A 63 3.93 6.85 -8.84
CA LEU A 63 4.01 5.40 -9.05
C LEU A 63 2.71 4.80 -9.59
N TYR A 64 1.57 5.32 -9.14
CA TYR A 64 0.25 4.90 -9.62
C TYR A 64 0.00 5.34 -11.06
N LYS A 65 0.22 6.63 -11.36
CA LYS A 65 -0.02 7.21 -12.70
C LYS A 65 0.91 6.61 -13.75
N ASN A 66 2.14 6.24 -13.37
CA ASN A 66 3.08 5.52 -14.22
C ASN A 66 2.76 4.02 -14.37
N LYS A 67 1.61 3.55 -13.83
CA LYS A 67 1.16 2.14 -13.87
C LYS A 67 2.15 1.15 -13.25
N LYS A 68 3.12 1.61 -12.45
CA LYS A 68 4.11 0.76 -11.78
C LYS A 68 3.48 -0.06 -10.66
N TYR A 69 2.49 0.50 -9.97
CA TYR A 69 1.73 -0.21 -8.94
C TYR A 69 0.23 -0.06 -9.16
N THR A 70 -0.51 -1.12 -8.84
CA THR A 70 -1.97 -1.11 -8.88
C THR A 70 -2.54 -0.24 -7.76
N HIS A 71 -3.77 0.26 -7.96
CA HIS A 71 -4.47 1.05 -6.93
C HIS A 71 -4.56 0.30 -5.59
N LYS A 72 -4.73 -1.03 -5.61
CA LYS A 72 -4.73 -1.87 -4.40
C LYS A 72 -3.44 -1.71 -3.59
N ARG A 73 -2.28 -1.71 -4.24
CA ARG A 73 -0.98 -1.55 -3.57
C ARG A 73 -0.84 -0.15 -2.97
N ILE A 74 -1.22 0.88 -3.72
CA ILE A 74 -1.20 2.27 -3.25
C ILE A 74 -2.13 2.46 -2.05
N TRP A 75 -3.32 1.86 -2.11
CA TRP A 75 -4.30 1.87 -1.02
C TRP A 75 -3.76 1.23 0.26
N GLN A 76 -3.09 0.08 0.16
CA GLN A 76 -2.43 -0.55 1.31
C GLN A 76 -1.39 0.36 1.96
N VAL A 77 -0.53 1.00 1.16
CA VAL A 77 0.51 1.89 1.67
C VAL A 77 -0.12 3.14 2.32
N GLY A 78 -1.15 3.72 1.69
CA GLY A 78 -1.92 4.83 2.25
C GLY A 78 -2.62 4.46 3.56
N MET A 79 -3.16 3.25 3.67
CA MET A 79 -3.77 2.73 4.90
C MET A 79 -2.75 2.61 6.03
N ILE A 80 -1.58 2.02 5.76
CA ILE A 80 -0.50 1.88 6.77
C ILE A 80 -0.04 3.25 7.26
N MET A 81 0.16 4.21 6.33
CA MET A 81 0.50 5.58 6.67
C MET A 81 -0.54 6.23 7.58
N ASN A 82 -1.83 6.10 7.25
CA ASN A 82 -2.91 6.65 8.05
C ASN A 82 -2.98 6.01 9.45
N VAL A 83 -2.92 4.69 9.55
CA VAL A 83 -2.97 3.97 10.84
C VAL A 83 -1.80 4.37 11.74
N ARG A 84 -0.58 4.44 11.21
CA ARG A 84 0.60 4.86 11.98
C ARG A 84 0.47 6.29 12.48
N LEU A 85 0.05 7.21 11.62
CA LEU A 85 -0.14 8.61 12.01
C LEU A 85 -1.35 8.81 12.93
N LYS A 86 -2.38 7.95 12.85
CA LYS A 86 -3.53 7.97 13.76
C LYS A 86 -3.12 7.69 15.21
N VAL A 87 -2.20 6.75 15.42
CA VAL A 87 -1.62 6.48 16.75
C VAL A 87 -0.86 7.70 17.27
N LEU A 88 -0.19 8.43 16.37
CA LEU A 88 0.60 9.62 16.71
C LEU A 88 -0.18 10.93 16.59
N ARG A 89 -1.50 10.91 16.42
CA ARG A 89 -2.31 12.10 16.08
C ARG A 89 -2.15 13.25 17.07
N ASN A 90 -1.98 12.95 18.36
CA ASN A 90 -1.82 13.95 19.42
C ASN A 90 -0.45 14.66 19.31
N LYS A 91 0.58 13.96 18.82
CA LYS A 91 1.95 14.50 18.65
C LYS A 91 2.17 15.11 17.26
N LYS A 92 1.46 14.60 16.25
CA LYS A 92 1.63 14.94 14.83
C LYS A 92 0.28 15.21 14.13
N PRO A 93 -0.50 16.20 14.62
CA PRO A 93 -1.86 16.43 14.14
C PRO A 93 -1.90 16.85 12.66
N LYS A 94 -0.98 17.71 12.22
CA LYS A 94 -0.92 18.19 10.83
C LYS A 94 -0.59 17.06 9.83
N GLN A 95 0.37 16.21 10.18
CA GLN A 95 0.75 15.04 9.39
C GLN A 95 -0.41 14.05 9.29
N TYR A 96 -1.07 13.78 10.42
CA TYR A 96 -2.25 12.92 10.45
C TYR A 96 -3.39 13.48 9.60
N ALA A 97 -3.69 14.77 9.68
CA ALA A 97 -4.73 15.39 8.87
C ALA A 97 -4.47 15.22 7.36
N LEU A 98 -3.23 15.42 6.92
CA LEU A 98 -2.83 15.23 5.51
C LEU A 98 -2.97 13.75 5.08
N ALA A 99 -2.45 12.82 5.88
CA ALA A 99 -2.55 11.40 5.60
C ALA A 99 -4.01 10.90 5.59
N ASN A 100 -4.85 11.41 6.49
CA ASN A 100 -6.26 11.09 6.53
C ASN A 100 -6.99 11.64 5.30
N LYS A 101 -6.69 12.88 4.87
CA LYS A 101 -7.24 13.45 3.63
C LYS A 101 -6.92 12.58 2.42
N TYR A 102 -5.68 12.11 2.31
CA TYR A 102 -5.25 11.18 1.26
C TYR A 102 -5.91 9.81 1.36
N PHE A 103 -6.07 9.26 2.57
CA PHE A 103 -6.76 7.98 2.78
C PHE A 103 -8.23 8.05 2.34
N THR A 104 -8.96 9.13 2.68
CA THR A 104 -10.33 9.36 2.22
C THR A 104 -10.40 9.48 0.71
N PHE A 105 -9.46 10.21 0.09
CA PHE A 105 -9.33 10.31 -1.36
C PHE A 105 -9.18 8.94 -2.02
N LEU A 106 -8.27 8.10 -1.52
CA LEU A 106 -8.06 6.76 -2.04
C LEU A 106 -9.33 5.89 -1.91
N GLY A 107 -10.09 6.07 -0.82
CA GLY A 107 -11.41 5.43 -0.65
C GLY A 107 -12.43 5.85 -1.71
N LYS A 108 -12.49 7.15 -2.06
CA LYS A 108 -13.32 7.65 -3.16
C LYS A 108 -12.86 7.08 -4.51
N ARG A 109 -11.54 7.08 -4.76
CA ARG A 109 -10.96 6.50 -5.98
C ARG A 109 -11.34 5.02 -6.16
N THR A 110 -11.38 4.24 -5.09
CA THR A 110 -11.78 2.82 -5.17
C THR A 110 -13.20 2.62 -5.72
N LYS A 111 -14.11 3.57 -5.53
CA LYS A 111 -15.49 3.48 -6.02
C LYS A 111 -15.63 3.80 -7.53
N LEU A 112 -14.63 4.43 -8.13
CA LEU A 112 -14.64 4.79 -9.55
C LEU A 112 -14.32 3.58 -10.44
N GLU A 113 -14.74 3.66 -11.70
CA GLU A 113 -14.32 2.74 -12.76
C GLU A 113 -12.81 2.87 -13.04
N GLU A 114 -12.16 1.78 -13.46
CA GLU A 114 -10.71 1.70 -13.62
C GLU A 114 -10.11 2.83 -14.48
N LYS A 115 -10.73 3.15 -15.61
CA LYS A 115 -10.28 4.25 -16.49
C LYS A 115 -10.32 5.59 -15.74
N SER A 116 -11.43 5.88 -15.07
CA SER A 116 -11.64 7.11 -14.31
C SER A 116 -10.70 7.24 -13.11
N ARG A 117 -10.26 6.14 -12.50
CA ARG A 117 -9.29 6.16 -11.38
C ARG A 117 -7.95 6.77 -11.79
N TYR A 118 -7.48 6.49 -13.01
CA TYR A 118 -6.21 7.03 -13.50
C TYR A 118 -6.28 8.50 -13.86
N ASN A 119 -7.47 9.06 -14.09
CA ASN A 119 -7.65 10.49 -14.33
C ASN A 119 -7.82 11.24 -13.00
N PHE A 120 -8.54 10.67 -12.04
CA PHE A 120 -8.74 11.27 -10.72
C PHE A 120 -7.40 11.52 -10.02
N SER A 121 -7.05 12.76 -9.66
CA SER A 121 -5.78 13.11 -9.01
C SER A 121 -5.99 13.66 -7.60
N PHE A 122 -4.97 13.50 -6.75
CA PHE A 122 -5.07 13.99 -5.37
C PHE A 122 -4.99 15.53 -5.29
N GLU A 123 -4.28 16.17 -6.22
CA GLU A 123 -4.18 17.64 -6.23
C GLU A 123 -5.52 18.27 -6.62
N ASP A 124 -6.24 17.70 -7.60
CA ASP A 124 -7.61 18.13 -7.93
C ASP A 124 -8.55 17.96 -6.75
N TYR A 125 -8.43 16.83 -6.03
CA TYR A 125 -9.21 16.58 -4.81
C TYR A 125 -8.91 17.58 -3.69
N LYS A 126 -7.68 18.08 -3.63
CA LYS A 126 -7.25 19.04 -2.62
C LYS A 126 -7.76 20.45 -2.93
N ASN A 127 -7.84 20.80 -4.21
CA ASN A 127 -8.20 22.12 -4.72
C ASN A 127 -9.69 22.27 -5.09
N GLY A 128 -10.46 21.18 -5.10
CA GLY A 128 -11.81 21.15 -5.68
C GLY A 128 -12.83 20.23 -4.99
N VAL A 129 -12.84 20.23 -3.65
CA VAL A 129 -14.02 20.04 -2.77
C VAL A 129 -13.85 20.91 -1.54
#